data_AF-A0A964VMT7-F1
#
_entry.id   AF-A0A964VMT7-F1
#
_cell.length_a   1.000
_cell.length_b   1.000
_cell.length_c   1.000
_cell.angle_alpha   90.00
_cell.angle_beta   90.00
_cell.angle_gamma   90.00
#
_symmetry.space_group_name_H-M   'P 1'
#
loop_
_entity.id
_entity.type
_entity.pdbx_description
1 polymer ?
#
loop_
_entity_poly.entity_id
_entity_poly.type
_entity_poly.pdbx_seq_one_letter_code
_entity_poly.pdbx_strand_id
1 'polypeptide(L)'
;MAQKQTNTKAASGTHPTQIQTTRLWLMYPPKLITTPLIWQLGDKFKLVTNVRQASVTDEIGIVCLEMEGQRAVIKDAIKWLEGMGVSVEPVEINVIES
;
A
#
# COMPACT_ATOMS: atom_id res chain seq x y z
N MET A 1 -23.59 -2.35 52.20
CA MET A 1 -22.17 -2.68 51.96
C MET A 1 -22.02 -2.99 50.48
N ALA A 2 -21.39 -2.09 49.72
CA ALA A 2 -21.25 -2.20 48.27
C ALA A 2 -19.88 -2.80 47.94
N GLN A 3 -19.84 -3.93 47.23
CA GLN A 3 -18.60 -4.49 46.69
C GLN A 3 -18.43 -3.98 45.26
N LYS A 4 -17.47 -3.07 45.09
CA LYS A 4 -17.06 -2.50 43.80
C LYS A 4 -16.06 -3.47 43.17
N GLN A 5 -16.49 -4.25 42.18
CA GLN A 5 -15.57 -5.01 41.33
C GLN A 5 -14.85 -4.03 40.40
N THR A 6 -13.55 -3.84 40.65
CA THR A 6 -12.63 -3.16 39.76
C THR A 6 -12.35 -4.04 38.56
N ASN A 7 -12.96 -3.72 37.41
CA ASN A 7 -12.68 -4.41 36.17
C ASN A 7 -11.41 -3.83 35.53
N THR A 8 -10.28 -4.47 35.80
CA THR A 8 -9.00 -4.19 35.14
C THR A 8 -9.05 -4.74 33.72
N LYS A 9 -9.36 -3.89 32.73
CA LYS A 9 -9.38 -4.28 31.32
C LYS A 9 -7.94 -4.38 30.79
N ALA A 10 -7.37 -5.57 30.92
CA ALA A 10 -6.24 -5.99 30.11
C ALA A 10 -6.69 -6.35 28.68
N ALA A 11 -5.73 -6.29 27.75
CA ALA A 11 -5.77 -6.70 26.33
C ALA A 11 -6.28 -5.66 25.31
N SER A 12 -5.36 -4.86 24.77
CA SER A 12 -5.47 -4.42 23.37
C SER A 12 -4.92 -5.54 22.49
N GLY A 13 -5.82 -6.33 21.89
CA GLY A 13 -5.48 -7.51 21.12
C GLY A 13 -4.51 -7.21 19.98
N THR A 14 -3.44 -7.98 19.91
CA THR A 14 -2.63 -8.19 18.71
C THR A 14 -3.55 -8.74 17.62
N HIS A 15 -4.02 -7.88 16.72
CA HIS A 15 -4.50 -8.35 15.43
C HIS A 15 -3.36 -9.10 14.76
N PRO A 16 -3.57 -10.32 14.21
CA PRO A 16 -2.54 -10.93 13.40
C PRO A 16 -2.19 -9.93 12.30
N THR A 17 -0.89 -9.67 12.15
CA THR A 17 -0.32 -8.88 11.07
C THR A 17 -0.66 -9.55 9.75
N GLN A 18 -1.86 -9.29 9.22
CA GLN A 18 -2.30 -9.85 7.95
C GLN A 18 -1.46 -9.22 6.85
N ILE A 19 -0.52 -10.01 6.35
CA ILE A 19 0.17 -9.73 5.10
C ILE A 19 -0.84 -9.93 3.97
N GLN A 20 -0.92 -8.96 3.09
CA GLN A 20 -1.75 -9.02 1.90
C GLN A 20 -0.93 -8.55 0.71
N THR A 21 -1.38 -8.97 -0.46
CA THR A 21 -0.84 -8.53 -1.75
C THR A 21 -1.91 -7.70 -2.46
N THR A 22 -1.53 -6.53 -2.98
CA THR A 22 -2.44 -5.63 -3.71
C THR A 22 -1.78 -5.18 -4.99
N ARG A 23 -2.55 -5.16 -6.08
CA ARG A 23 -2.10 -4.64 -7.38
C ARG A 23 -2.72 -3.28 -7.63
N LEU A 24 -1.88 -2.33 -8.03
CA LEU A 24 -2.26 -0.94 -8.26
C LEU A 24 -1.71 -0.47 -9.60
N TRP A 25 -2.51 0.29 -10.33
CA TRP A 25 -2.05 1.18 -11.38
C TRP A 25 -1.58 2.49 -10.77
N LEU A 26 -0.35 2.87 -11.08
CA LEU A 26 0.27 4.12 -10.67
C LEU A 26 0.48 4.99 -11.90
N MET A 27 -0.09 6.19 -11.92
CA MET A 27 0.09 7.17 -12.98
C MET A 27 0.96 8.33 -12.49
N TYR A 28 2.16 8.41 -13.04
CA TYR A 28 3.18 9.39 -12.73
C TYR A 28 3.05 10.58 -13.68
N PRO A 29 2.82 11.80 -13.18
CA PRO A 29 2.93 13.01 -14.00
C PRO A 29 4.40 13.24 -14.43
N PRO A 30 4.65 14.03 -15.49
CA PRO A 30 6.00 14.27 -16.04
C PRO A 30 7.06 14.58 -14.98
N LYS A 31 6.71 15.43 -14.01
CA LYS A 31 7.60 15.88 -12.92
C LYS A 31 8.09 14.75 -11.99
N LEU A 32 7.42 13.59 -11.97
CA LEU A 32 7.74 12.47 -11.09
C LEU A 32 8.37 11.28 -11.83
N ILE A 33 8.46 11.30 -13.15
CA ILE A 33 8.92 10.15 -13.95
C ILE A 33 10.36 9.74 -13.62
N THR A 34 11.21 10.71 -13.28
CA THR A 34 12.61 10.47 -12.85
C THR A 34 12.76 10.30 -11.34
N THR A 35 11.65 10.34 -10.58
CA THR A 35 11.68 10.16 -9.12
C THR A 35 11.60 8.67 -8.76
N PRO A 36 12.49 8.14 -7.89
CA PRO A 36 12.55 6.72 -7.59
C PRO A 36 11.49 6.28 -6.55
N LEU A 37 10.21 6.61 -6.78
CA LEU A 37 9.14 6.38 -5.78
C LEU A 37 8.98 4.90 -5.40
N ILE A 38 9.12 3.97 -6.35
CA ILE A 38 9.02 2.53 -6.08
C ILE A 38 10.12 2.06 -5.13
N TRP A 39 11.35 2.54 -5.29
CA TRP A 39 12.44 2.23 -4.37
C TRP A 39 12.18 2.85 -2.98
N GLN A 40 11.70 4.09 -2.94
CA GLN A 40 11.34 4.77 -1.69
C GLN A 40 10.21 4.04 -0.93
N LEU A 41 9.28 3.38 -1.62
CA LEU A 41 8.25 2.55 -0.99
C LEU A 41 8.88 1.40 -0.20
N GLY A 42 9.78 0.64 -0.82
CA GLY A 42 10.47 -0.47 -0.16
C GLY A 42 11.31 -0.01 1.03
N ASP A 43 12.02 1.11 0.89
CA ASP A 43 12.86 1.63 1.96
C ASP A 43 12.04 2.19 3.15
N LYS A 44 11.06 3.04 2.88
CA LYS A 44 10.26 3.75 3.90
C LYS A 44 9.25 2.85 4.60
N PHE A 45 8.56 2.00 3.85
CA PHE A 45 7.42 1.24 4.35
C PHE A 45 7.74 -0.24 4.56
N LYS A 46 8.93 -0.71 4.15
CA LYS A 46 9.31 -2.13 4.21
C LYS A 46 8.33 -3.03 3.45
N LEU A 47 7.78 -2.50 2.35
CA LEU A 47 6.95 -3.25 1.42
C LEU A 47 7.83 -3.99 0.42
N VAL A 48 7.42 -5.21 0.07
CA VAL A 48 7.97 -5.90 -1.10
C VAL A 48 7.21 -5.40 -2.32
N THR A 49 7.93 -4.90 -3.32
CA THR A 49 7.34 -4.36 -4.55
C THR A 49 7.73 -5.21 -5.74
N ASN A 50 6.77 -5.51 -6.60
CA ASN A 50 7.02 -6.22 -7.85
C ASN A 50 6.31 -5.52 -9.01
N VAL A 51 7.09 -5.09 -10.00
CA VAL A 51 6.58 -4.41 -11.20
C VAL A 51 6.04 -5.46 -12.17
N ARG A 52 4.74 -5.41 -12.44
CA ARG A 52 4.07 -6.33 -13.38
C ARG A 52 4.02 -5.79 -14.79
N GLN A 53 3.89 -4.47 -14.91
CA GLN A 53 3.93 -3.75 -16.17
C GLN A 53 4.42 -2.34 -15.92
N ALA A 54 5.18 -1.79 -16.85
CA ALA A 54 5.56 -0.39 -16.84
C ALA A 54 5.60 0.14 -18.28
N SER A 55 5.02 1.31 -18.49
CA SER A 55 5.19 2.12 -19.68
C SER A 55 5.63 3.50 -19.22
N VAL A 56 6.73 4.01 -19.74
CA VAL A 56 7.28 5.30 -19.34
C VAL A 56 7.59 6.09 -20.60
N THR A 57 7.01 7.28 -20.70
CA THR A 57 7.32 8.29 -21.73
C THR A 57 7.76 9.58 -21.04
N ASP A 58 8.08 10.62 -21.80
CA ASP A 58 8.37 11.95 -21.23
C ASP A 58 7.11 12.65 -20.68
N GLU A 59 5.93 12.16 -21.06
CA GLU A 59 4.64 12.76 -20.73
C GLU A 59 3.94 12.05 -19.56
N ILE A 60 4.07 10.72 -19.46
CA ILE A 60 3.41 9.95 -18.41
C ILE A 60 4.16 8.66 -18.12
N GLY A 61 4.24 8.31 -16.84
CA GLY A 61 4.61 6.96 -16.41
C GLY A 61 3.38 6.20 -15.95
N ILE A 62 3.15 5.00 -16.48
CA ILE A 62 2.06 4.11 -16.05
C ILE A 62 2.70 2.81 -15.58
N VAL A 63 2.48 2.45 -14.31
CA VAL A 63 3.08 1.26 -13.70
C VAL A 63 2.00 0.42 -13.03
N CYS A 64 1.89 -0.85 -13.40
CA CYS A 64 1.17 -1.86 -12.60
C CYS A 64 2.14 -2.39 -11.55
N LEU A 65 1.95 -1.98 -10.31
CA LEU A 65 2.77 -2.37 -9.18
C LEU A 65 1.99 -3.34 -8.29
N GLU A 66 2.56 -4.51 -8.05
CA GLU A 66 2.15 -5.38 -6.96
C GLU A 66 2.92 -5.01 -5.70
N MET A 67 2.22 -4.80 -4.60
CA MET A 67 2.78 -4.50 -3.29
C MET A 67 2.35 -5.57 -2.29
N GLU A 68 3.30 -6.11 -1.55
CA GLU A 68 3.07 -7.06 -0.47
C GLU A 68 3.57 -6.50 0.86
N GLY A 69 2.74 -6.65 1.89
CA GLY A 69 3.05 -6.24 3.25
C GLY A 69 1.81 -6.17 4.12
N GLN A 70 1.95 -5.53 5.29
CA GLN A 70 0.83 -5.39 6.21
C GLN A 70 -0.25 -4.48 5.62
N ARG A 71 -1.52 -4.86 5.77
CA ARG A 71 -2.65 -4.08 5.24
C ARG A 71 -2.63 -2.60 5.65
N ALA A 72 -2.29 -2.30 6.91
CA ALA A 72 -2.20 -0.92 7.39
C ALA A 72 -1.08 -0.15 6.67
N VAL A 73 0.09 -0.76 6.53
CA VAL A 73 1.27 -0.18 5.86
C VAL A 73 0.99 0.07 4.38
N ILE A 74 0.32 -0.87 3.68
CA ILE A 74 -0.10 -0.68 2.29
C ILE A 74 -1.03 0.53 2.16
N LYS A 75 -2.00 0.68 3.07
CA LYS A 75 -2.92 1.82 3.07
C LYS A 75 -2.19 3.15 3.27
N ASP A 76 -1.19 3.19 4.16
CA ASP A 76 -0.40 4.39 4.40
C ASP A 76 0.53 4.72 3.22
N ALA A 77 1.10 3.70 2.57
CA ALA A 77 1.88 3.84 1.36
C ALA A 77 1.07 4.40 0.18
N ILE A 78 -0.18 3.95 0.01
CA ILE A 78 -1.10 4.48 -1.02
C ILE A 78 -1.34 5.97 -0.81
N LYS A 79 -1.72 6.38 0.42
CA LYS A 79 -1.92 7.79 0.75
C LYS A 79 -0.66 8.63 0.53
N TRP A 80 0.51 8.07 0.81
CA TRP A 80 1.77 8.74 0.58
C TRP A 80 2.03 8.97 -0.91
N LEU A 81 1.78 7.98 -1.77
CA LEU A 81 1.86 8.13 -3.23
C LEU A 81 0.90 9.20 -3.76
N GLU A 82 -0.36 9.16 -3.31
CA GLU A 82 -1.37 10.17 -3.66
C GLU A 82 -0.93 11.57 -3.22
N GLY A 83 -0.37 11.70 -2.01
CA GLY A 83 0.17 12.96 -1.49
C GLY A 83 1.38 13.49 -2.27
N MET A 84 2.15 12.62 -2.92
CA MET A 84 3.22 13.02 -3.85
C MET A 84 2.67 13.50 -5.20
N GLY A 85 1.39 13.25 -5.49
CA GLY A 85 0.73 13.59 -6.75
C GLY A 85 0.76 12.46 -7.78
N VAL A 86 0.99 11.21 -7.36
CA VAL A 86 0.78 10.02 -8.20
C VAL A 86 -0.68 9.62 -8.11
N SER A 87 -1.36 9.39 -9.23
CA SER A 87 -2.70 8.80 -9.19
C SER A 87 -2.59 7.29 -8.97
N VAL A 88 -3.38 6.76 -8.05
CA VAL A 88 -3.33 5.35 -7.63
C VAL A 88 -4.70 4.73 -7.83
N GLU A 89 -4.79 3.73 -8.69
CA GLU A 89 -6.04 3.02 -8.99
C GLU A 89 -5.87 1.52 -8.70
N PRO A 90 -6.84 0.85 -8.06
CA PRO A 90 -6.77 -0.60 -7.86
C PRO A 90 -6.87 -1.33 -9.20
N VAL A 91 -6.10 -2.41 -9.35
CA VAL A 91 -6.32 -3.34 -10.47
C VAL A 91 -7.50 -4.23 -10.10
N GLU A 92 -8.59 -4.14 -10.87
CA GLU A 92 -9.68 -5.12 -10.77
C GLU A 92 -9.16 -6.49 -11.20
N ILE A 93 -8.87 -7.34 -10.23
CA ILE A 93 -8.56 -8.75 -10.49
C ILE A 93 -9.92 -9.45 -10.50
N ASN A 94 -10.46 -9.69 -11.70
CA ASN A 94 -11.49 -10.71 -11.86
C ASN A 94 -10.86 -12.06 -11.55
N VAL A 95 -11.00 -12.51 -10.30
CA VAL A 95 -10.57 -13.85 -9.90
C VAL A 95 -11.54 -14.83 -10.53
N ILE A 96 -11.19 -15.34 -11.72
CA ILE A 96 -11.73 -16.60 -12.21
C ILE A 96 -11.01 -17.69 -11.42
N GLU A 97 -11.55 -18.04 -10.25
CA GLU A 97 -11.18 -19.30 -9.59
C GLU A 97 -11.66 -20.43 -10.51
N SER A 98 -10.75 -21.28 -10.98
CA SER A 98 -11.05 -22.55 -11.64
C SER A 98 -10.95 -23.69 -10.65
#